data_AF-A0A440AY87-F1
#
_entry.id   AF-A0A440AY87-F1
#
_cell.length_a   1.000
_cell.length_b   1.000
_cell.length_c   1.000
_cell.angle_alpha   90.00
_cell.angle_beta   90.00
_cell.angle_gamma   90.00
#
_symmetry.space_group_name_H-M   'P 1'
#
loop_
_entity.id
_entity.type
_entity.pdbx_description
1 polymer ?
#
loop_
_entity_poly.entity_id
_entity_poly.type
_entity_poly.pdbx_seq_one_letter_code
_entity_poly.pdbx_strand_id
1 'polypeptide(L)'
;MPSKRMKKPKIDVEPLRSGLDTLLSATENAVAISDRSIGKVHTGRQRRALSVFAKMITHNMAIIALARNFLDDTSEEGILDHFSIGTVARASIDAALMTMYISEPKLTLCIWDFRRQLLFLHDVNNRSRFLKPLRKQGVEFGFFENYEVIRKGIQDKIRVLGASLLYSEEKIAEYQRGSHLFVDGIRGAAREAGWDVDNFDFNQSYLSAYVHSHPVSFMRFDEHEISFSGGSKFQIDFCHYVLEMTAEYTQSVVDRMKAFSVPGTGDPHGHLE
;
A
#
# COMPACT_ATOMS: atom_id res chain seq x y z
N MET A 1 13.48 -47.52 -23.68
CA MET A 1 14.17 -47.55 -22.38
C MET A 1 13.34 -46.75 -21.39
N PRO A 2 12.92 -47.31 -20.25
CA PRO A 2 12.20 -46.55 -19.24
C PRO A 2 13.15 -45.54 -18.59
N SER A 3 12.85 -44.26 -18.76
CA SER A 3 13.53 -43.16 -18.07
C SER A 3 13.42 -43.37 -16.56
N LYS A 4 14.56 -43.55 -15.88
CA LYS A 4 14.61 -43.53 -14.41
C LYS A 4 14.13 -42.14 -13.98
N ARG A 5 12.90 -42.03 -13.45
CA ARG A 5 12.43 -40.84 -12.74
C ARG A 5 13.41 -40.57 -11.60
N MET A 6 14.32 -39.62 -11.80
CA MET A 6 15.09 -39.05 -10.70
C MET A 6 14.07 -38.48 -9.71
N LYS A 7 14.14 -38.92 -8.44
CA LYS A 7 13.35 -38.30 -7.37
C LYS A 7 13.74 -36.83 -7.33
N LYS A 8 12.78 -35.93 -7.58
CA LYS A 8 13.00 -34.49 -7.40
C LYS A 8 13.47 -34.26 -5.95
N PRO A 9 14.49 -33.42 -5.71
CA PRO A 9 14.89 -33.07 -4.36
C PRO A 9 13.70 -32.45 -3.62
N LYS A 10 13.50 -32.85 -2.36
CA LYS A 10 12.45 -32.27 -1.51
C LYS A 10 12.81 -30.82 -1.24
N ILE A 11 11.95 -29.90 -1.65
CA ILE A 11 12.15 -28.47 -1.45
C ILE A 11 11.81 -28.14 0.00
N ASP A 12 12.70 -27.41 0.66
CA ASP A 12 12.49 -26.95 2.03
C ASP A 12 11.47 -25.81 2.05
N VAL A 13 10.37 -25.98 2.78
CA VAL A 13 9.28 -25.01 2.89
C VAL A 13 9.26 -24.30 4.25
N GLU A 14 10.17 -24.65 5.16
CA GLU A 14 10.22 -24.04 6.50
C GLU A 14 10.42 -22.52 6.48
N PRO A 15 11.25 -21.92 5.58
CA PRO A 15 11.34 -20.47 5.48
C PRO A 15 10.00 -19.82 5.14
N LEU A 16 9.21 -20.44 4.26
CA LEU A 16 7.87 -19.95 3.91
C LEU A 16 6.91 -20.02 5.10
N ARG A 17 6.95 -21.12 5.88
CA ARG A 17 6.14 -21.27 7.11
C ARG A 17 6.50 -20.20 8.14
N SER A 18 7.79 -20.00 8.38
CA SER A 18 8.29 -18.95 9.29
C SER A 18 7.79 -17.57 8.87
N GLY A 19 7.99 -17.18 7.61
CA GLY A 19 7.51 -15.89 7.10
C GLY A 19 5.99 -15.73 7.22
N LEU A 20 5.24 -16.80 6.98
CA LEU A 20 3.80 -16.79 7.12
C LEU A 20 3.39 -16.54 8.58
N ASP A 21 4.03 -17.21 9.54
CA ASP A 21 3.75 -17.01 10.96
C ASP A 21 4.09 -15.58 11.42
N THR A 22 5.20 -15.01 10.92
CA THR A 22 5.56 -13.61 11.17
C THR A 22 4.48 -12.65 10.66
N LEU A 23 4.04 -12.81 9.40
CA LEU A 23 2.99 -11.96 8.82
C LEU A 23 1.63 -12.15 9.51
N LEU A 24 1.30 -13.37 9.90
CA LEU A 24 0.09 -13.69 10.65
C LEU A 24 0.06 -12.91 11.96
N SER A 25 1.12 -13.01 12.77
CA SER A 25 1.23 -12.30 14.05
C SER A 25 1.12 -10.78 13.88
N ALA A 26 1.82 -10.20 12.90
CA ALA A 26 1.73 -8.77 12.60
C ALA A 26 0.31 -8.35 12.16
N THR A 27 -0.36 -9.20 11.38
CA THR A 27 -1.72 -8.93 10.89
C THR A 27 -2.76 -9.08 12.01
N GLU A 28 -2.63 -10.06 12.89
CA GLU A 28 -3.49 -10.22 14.07
C GLU A 28 -3.37 -9.01 15.01
N ASN A 29 -2.16 -8.51 15.21
CA ASN A 29 -1.94 -7.27 15.94
C ASN A 29 -2.65 -6.08 15.27
N ALA A 30 -2.62 -6.00 13.93
CA ALA A 30 -3.31 -4.95 13.19
C ALA A 30 -4.84 -5.04 13.29
N VAL A 31 -5.40 -6.25 13.16
CA VAL A 31 -6.83 -6.52 13.37
C VAL A 31 -7.24 -6.11 14.77
N ALA A 32 -6.47 -6.47 15.80
CA ALA A 32 -6.76 -6.11 17.18
C ALA A 32 -6.81 -4.58 17.43
N ILE A 33 -6.12 -3.76 16.62
CA ILE A 33 -6.25 -2.30 16.66
C ILE A 33 -7.54 -1.85 15.96
N SER A 34 -7.83 -2.41 14.79
CA SER A 34 -9.05 -2.10 14.05
C SER A 34 -10.32 -2.49 14.82
N ASP A 35 -10.33 -3.62 15.53
CA ASP A 35 -11.49 -4.11 16.27
C ASP A 35 -11.89 -3.18 17.43
N ARG A 36 -10.91 -2.54 18.07
CA ARG A 36 -11.17 -1.55 19.14
C ARG A 36 -11.92 -0.31 18.64
N SER A 37 -11.87 -0.07 17.33
CA SER A 37 -12.55 1.04 16.66
C SER A 37 -13.98 0.70 16.19
N ILE A 38 -14.40 -0.57 16.27
CA ILE A 38 -15.73 -0.99 15.85
C ILE A 38 -16.81 -0.33 16.72
N GLY A 39 -17.84 0.22 16.07
CA GLY A 39 -18.95 0.90 16.73
C GLY A 39 -18.57 2.23 17.40
N LYS A 40 -17.36 2.76 17.13
CA LYS A 40 -16.90 4.06 17.65
C LYS A 40 -16.97 5.13 16.57
N VAL A 41 -17.25 6.36 17.00
CA VAL A 41 -17.26 7.52 16.11
C VAL A 41 -15.82 7.97 15.88
N HIS A 42 -15.41 8.01 14.61
CA HIS A 42 -14.12 8.53 14.17
C HIS A 42 -14.37 9.63 13.14
N THR A 43 -13.64 10.73 13.25
CA THR A 43 -13.78 11.90 12.36
C THR A 43 -12.47 12.23 11.67
N GLY A 44 -12.55 13.11 10.67
CA GLY A 44 -11.36 13.78 10.11
C GLY A 44 -10.26 12.83 9.62
N ARG A 45 -9.04 13.06 10.08
CA ARG A 45 -7.84 12.30 9.73
C ARG A 45 -7.88 10.88 10.29
N GLN A 46 -8.40 10.71 11.50
CA GLN A 46 -8.49 9.42 12.19
C GLN A 46 -9.31 8.41 11.37
N ARG A 47 -10.48 8.83 10.88
CA ARG A 47 -11.32 7.97 10.01
C ARG A 47 -10.59 7.56 8.73
N ARG A 48 -9.90 8.50 8.08
CA ARG A 48 -9.16 8.23 6.83
C ARG A 48 -8.01 7.25 7.06
N ALA A 49 -7.24 7.44 8.14
CA ALA A 49 -6.16 6.53 8.51
C ALA A 49 -6.70 5.11 8.77
N LEU A 50 -7.77 4.98 9.58
CA LEU A 50 -8.40 3.68 9.86
C LEU A 50 -8.91 2.99 8.59
N SER A 51 -9.47 3.74 7.64
CA SER A 51 -9.93 3.17 6.37
C SER A 51 -8.79 2.63 5.50
N VAL A 52 -7.67 3.35 5.41
CA VAL A 52 -6.49 2.87 4.66
C VAL A 52 -5.79 1.72 5.41
N PHE A 53 -5.77 1.77 6.73
CA PHE A 53 -5.25 0.70 7.59
C PHE A 53 -6.04 -0.60 7.42
N ALA A 54 -7.37 -0.52 7.40
CA ALA A 54 -8.22 -1.69 7.12
C ALA A 54 -7.93 -2.27 5.73
N LYS A 55 -7.68 -1.43 4.71
CA LYS A 55 -7.27 -1.89 3.39
C LYS A 55 -5.93 -2.66 3.44
N MET A 56 -4.93 -2.17 4.17
CA MET A 56 -3.67 -2.89 4.38
C MET A 56 -3.90 -4.26 5.03
N ILE A 57 -4.72 -4.34 6.08
CA ILE A 57 -5.09 -5.60 6.74
C ILE A 57 -5.69 -6.59 5.72
N THR A 58 -6.62 -6.14 4.87
CA THR A 58 -7.23 -7.02 3.86
C THR A 58 -6.23 -7.49 2.80
N HIS A 59 -5.24 -6.66 2.44
CA HIS A 59 -4.14 -7.09 1.56
C HIS A 59 -3.29 -8.17 2.23
N ASN A 60 -2.94 -8.01 3.50
CA ASN A 60 -2.19 -9.03 4.24
C ASN A 60 -2.97 -10.34 4.35
N MET A 61 -4.28 -10.29 4.64
CA MET A 61 -5.13 -11.47 4.68
C MET A 61 -5.14 -12.23 3.35
N ALA A 62 -5.14 -11.52 2.22
CA ALA A 62 -5.04 -12.14 0.90
C ALA A 62 -3.67 -12.81 0.68
N ILE A 63 -2.57 -12.17 1.08
CA ILE A 63 -1.21 -12.76 1.02
C ILE A 63 -1.15 -14.05 1.86
N ILE A 64 -1.65 -13.98 3.10
CA ILE A 64 -1.74 -15.12 4.02
C ILE A 64 -2.52 -16.28 3.40
N ALA A 65 -3.67 -15.99 2.80
CA ALA A 65 -4.51 -17.02 2.17
C ALA A 65 -3.79 -17.70 1.00
N LEU A 66 -3.09 -16.92 0.14
CA LEU A 66 -2.32 -17.46 -0.97
C LEU A 66 -1.18 -18.38 -0.48
N ALA A 67 -0.45 -17.98 0.55
CA ALA A 67 0.63 -18.80 1.13
C ALA A 67 0.10 -20.07 1.81
N ARG A 68 -1.01 -19.97 2.57
CA ARG A 68 -1.66 -21.12 3.22
C ARG A 68 -2.18 -22.15 2.22
N ASN A 69 -2.83 -21.70 1.14
CA ASN A 69 -3.33 -22.60 0.10
C ASN A 69 -2.24 -23.52 -0.46
N PHE A 70 -1.00 -23.02 -0.58
CA PHE A 70 0.15 -23.82 -0.97
C PHE A 70 0.62 -24.77 0.15
N LEU A 71 0.73 -24.28 1.38
CA LEU A 71 1.28 -25.05 2.52
C LEU A 71 0.34 -26.14 3.04
N ASP A 72 -0.97 -25.98 2.86
CA ASP A 72 -2.01 -26.92 3.29
C ASP A 72 -2.30 -27.98 2.22
N ASP A 73 -1.73 -27.85 1.03
CA ASP A 73 -1.93 -28.81 -0.06
C ASP A 73 -1.15 -30.11 0.20
N THR A 74 -1.90 -31.18 0.50
CA THR A 74 -1.36 -32.52 0.74
C THR A 74 -0.92 -33.27 -0.52
N SER A 75 -1.25 -32.77 -1.71
CA SER A 75 -0.94 -33.41 -3.00
C SER A 75 0.51 -33.18 -3.47
N GLU A 76 1.24 -32.25 -2.83
CA GLU A 76 2.54 -31.73 -3.29
C GLU A 76 2.52 -31.09 -4.70
N GLU A 77 1.33 -30.91 -5.31
CA GLU A 77 1.15 -30.28 -6.63
C GLU A 77 0.66 -28.82 -6.53
N GLY A 78 0.46 -28.31 -5.32
CA GLY A 78 -0.06 -26.97 -5.06
C GLY A 78 0.75 -25.86 -5.74
N ILE A 79 0.06 -24.81 -6.17
CA ILE A 79 0.67 -23.65 -6.81
C ILE A 79 1.09 -22.65 -5.74
N LEU A 80 2.39 -22.35 -5.66
CA LEU A 80 2.87 -21.19 -4.93
C LEU A 80 2.80 -19.94 -5.81
N ASP A 81 1.67 -19.23 -5.71
CA ASP A 81 1.39 -18.01 -6.49
C ASP A 81 2.17 -16.79 -5.98
N HIS A 82 3.48 -16.84 -6.19
CA HIS A 82 4.41 -15.78 -5.85
C HIS A 82 4.12 -14.47 -6.62
N PHE A 83 3.52 -14.54 -7.82
CA PHE A 83 3.15 -13.36 -8.60
C PHE A 83 2.08 -12.53 -7.90
N SER A 84 1.00 -13.19 -7.44
CA SER A 84 -0.05 -12.53 -6.69
C SER A 84 0.44 -12.08 -5.32
N ILE A 85 1.25 -12.89 -4.63
CA ILE A 85 1.86 -12.50 -3.35
C ILE A 85 2.67 -11.21 -3.50
N GLY A 86 3.56 -11.13 -4.50
CA GLY A 86 4.36 -9.93 -4.76
C GLY A 86 3.52 -8.71 -5.12
N THR A 87 2.51 -8.89 -5.98
CA THR A 87 1.57 -7.83 -6.38
C THR A 87 0.78 -7.28 -5.19
N VAL A 88 0.21 -8.16 -4.35
CA VAL A 88 -0.59 -7.73 -3.20
C VAL A 88 0.29 -7.14 -2.10
N ALA A 89 1.52 -7.65 -1.92
CA ALA A 89 2.49 -7.05 -1.00
C ALA A 89 2.85 -5.62 -1.41
N ARG A 90 3.05 -5.36 -2.71
CA ARG A 90 3.25 -3.99 -3.21
C ARG A 90 2.10 -3.07 -2.81
N ALA A 91 0.86 -3.53 -2.99
CA ALA A 91 -0.33 -2.76 -2.60
C ALA A 91 -0.44 -2.58 -1.07
N SER A 92 -0.02 -3.58 -0.28
CA SER A 92 0.04 -3.49 1.18
C SER A 92 1.02 -2.41 1.64
N ILE A 93 2.22 -2.35 1.05
CA ILE A 93 3.23 -1.32 1.37
C ILE A 93 2.72 0.10 1.03
N ASP A 94 1.99 0.30 -0.07
CA ASP A 94 1.37 1.60 -0.37
C ASP A 94 0.33 2.01 0.67
N ALA A 95 -0.51 1.05 1.08
CA ALA A 95 -1.51 1.29 2.12
C ALA A 95 -0.83 1.58 3.47
N ALA A 96 0.26 0.87 3.80
CA ALA A 96 1.07 1.11 4.98
C ALA A 96 1.63 2.55 4.97
N LEU A 97 2.28 2.97 3.88
CA LEU A 97 2.88 4.29 3.78
C LEU A 97 1.83 5.40 3.87
N MET A 98 0.71 5.24 3.17
CA MET A 98 -0.39 6.21 3.24
C MET A 98 -1.00 6.28 4.65
N THR A 99 -1.11 5.14 5.35
CA THR A 99 -1.55 5.14 6.75
C THR A 99 -0.58 5.92 7.63
N MET A 100 0.74 5.68 7.51
CA MET A 100 1.77 6.42 8.25
C MET A 100 1.72 7.93 7.95
N TYR A 101 1.56 8.29 6.68
CA TYR A 101 1.52 9.67 6.20
C TYR A 101 0.33 10.47 6.75
N ILE A 102 -0.85 9.83 6.80
CA ILE A 102 -2.07 10.44 7.35
C ILE A 102 -1.98 10.51 8.89
N SER A 103 -1.47 9.46 9.53
CA SER A 103 -1.42 9.34 10.99
C SER A 103 -0.22 10.01 11.65
N GLU A 104 0.52 10.87 10.93
CA GLU A 104 1.70 11.55 11.47
C GLU A 104 1.38 12.39 12.72
N PRO A 105 1.90 12.04 13.91
CA PRO A 105 1.55 12.73 15.16
C PRO A 105 1.92 14.20 15.17
N LYS A 106 2.98 14.59 14.45
CA LYS A 106 3.52 15.96 14.47
C LYS A 106 2.84 16.92 13.48
N LEU A 107 1.81 16.49 12.75
CA LEU A 107 1.12 17.40 11.83
C LEU A 107 0.42 18.51 12.62
N THR A 108 0.54 19.74 12.13
CA THR A 108 -0.35 20.83 12.53
C THR A 108 -1.60 20.81 11.66
N LEU A 109 -2.65 21.52 12.07
CA LEU A 109 -3.88 21.66 11.27
C LEU A 109 -3.58 22.19 9.86
N CYS A 110 -2.71 23.19 9.73
CA CYS A 110 -2.33 23.78 8.45
C CYS A 110 -1.60 22.76 7.55
N ILE A 111 -0.62 22.03 8.10
CA ILE A 111 0.10 20.99 7.35
C ILE A 111 -0.88 19.89 6.91
N TRP A 112 -1.76 19.43 7.81
CA TRP A 112 -2.74 18.42 7.47
C TRP A 112 -3.71 18.90 6.38
N ASP A 113 -4.21 20.14 6.45
CA ASP A 113 -5.09 20.68 5.41
C ASP A 113 -4.36 20.73 4.06
N PHE A 114 -3.10 21.17 4.05
CA PHE A 114 -2.28 21.17 2.83
C PHE A 114 -2.17 19.76 2.22
N ARG A 115 -1.79 18.75 3.03
CA ARG A 115 -1.74 17.35 2.59
C ARG A 115 -3.08 16.87 2.04
N ARG A 116 -4.18 17.19 2.73
CA ARG A 116 -5.54 16.84 2.31
C ARG A 116 -5.88 17.46 0.96
N GLN A 117 -5.54 18.73 0.72
CA GLN A 117 -5.77 19.37 -0.57
C GLN A 117 -4.96 18.70 -1.70
N LEU A 118 -3.71 18.27 -1.43
CA LEU A 118 -2.93 17.50 -2.41
C LEU A 118 -3.63 16.18 -2.78
N LEU A 119 -4.09 15.43 -1.77
CA LEU A 119 -4.81 14.16 -1.99
C LEU A 119 -6.10 14.37 -2.78
N PHE A 120 -6.87 15.42 -2.49
CA PHE A 120 -8.08 15.76 -3.24
C PHE A 120 -7.79 16.20 -4.67
N LEU A 121 -6.74 17.01 -4.89
CA LEU A 121 -6.36 17.41 -6.24
C LEU A 121 -5.94 16.19 -7.08
N HIS A 122 -5.18 15.27 -6.48
CA HIS A 122 -4.77 14.03 -7.13
C HIS A 122 -5.97 13.12 -7.48
N ASP A 123 -6.94 12.96 -6.57
CA ASP A 123 -8.19 12.23 -6.85
C ASP A 123 -8.99 12.87 -8.00
N VAL A 124 -9.22 14.18 -7.93
CA VAL A 124 -9.96 14.94 -8.94
C VAL A 124 -9.29 14.83 -10.32
N ASN A 125 -7.97 14.98 -10.39
CA ASN A 125 -7.23 14.82 -11.65
C ASN A 125 -7.32 13.38 -12.20
N ASN A 126 -7.20 12.36 -11.34
CA ASN A 126 -7.28 10.97 -11.78
C ASN A 126 -8.67 10.59 -12.27
N ARG A 127 -9.72 10.98 -11.54
CA ARG A 127 -11.12 10.79 -11.99
C ARG A 127 -11.35 11.40 -13.36
N SER A 128 -10.90 12.63 -13.56
CA SER A 128 -10.94 13.27 -14.87
C SER A 128 -10.24 12.44 -15.94
N ARG A 129 -9.04 11.92 -15.65
CA ARG A 129 -8.26 11.11 -16.60
C ARG A 129 -8.98 9.83 -17.03
N PHE A 130 -9.56 9.05 -16.11
CA PHE A 130 -10.21 7.78 -16.48
C PHE A 130 -11.68 7.91 -16.88
N LEU A 131 -12.38 8.99 -16.49
CA LEU A 131 -13.77 9.23 -16.91
C LEU A 131 -13.89 9.94 -18.26
N LYS A 132 -12.88 10.75 -18.65
CA LYS A 132 -12.87 11.48 -19.93
C LYS A 132 -13.11 10.58 -21.16
N PRO A 133 -12.47 9.39 -21.28
CA PRO A 133 -12.73 8.50 -22.41
C PRO A 133 -14.21 8.05 -22.49
N LEU A 134 -14.82 7.69 -21.36
CA LEU A 134 -16.22 7.28 -21.30
C LEU A 134 -17.17 8.44 -21.63
N ARG A 135 -16.84 9.67 -21.19
CA ARG A 135 -17.59 10.86 -21.57
C ARG A 135 -17.59 11.09 -23.08
N LYS A 136 -16.44 10.88 -23.75
CA LYS A 136 -16.36 10.96 -25.22
C LYS A 136 -17.24 9.93 -25.94
N GLN A 137 -17.62 8.85 -25.25
CA GLN A 137 -18.55 7.83 -25.74
C GLN A 137 -20.01 8.15 -25.41
N GLY A 138 -20.32 9.33 -24.86
CA GLY A 138 -21.67 9.77 -24.54
C GLY A 138 -22.18 9.38 -23.15
N VAL A 139 -21.31 8.84 -22.28
CA VAL A 139 -21.70 8.58 -20.88
C VAL A 139 -21.60 9.88 -20.08
N GLU A 140 -22.74 10.36 -19.59
CA GLU A 140 -22.81 11.54 -18.73
C GLU A 140 -22.45 11.19 -17.29
N PHE A 141 -21.57 12.01 -16.69
CA PHE A 141 -21.18 11.89 -15.29
C PHE A 141 -21.34 13.24 -14.61
N GLY A 142 -22.10 13.30 -13.52
CA GLY A 142 -22.26 14.52 -12.72
C GLY A 142 -20.93 15.09 -12.20
N PHE A 143 -19.88 14.27 -12.14
CA PHE A 143 -18.50 14.70 -11.85
C PHE A 143 -18.05 15.91 -12.70
N PHE A 144 -18.43 15.98 -13.98
CA PHE A 144 -17.96 17.04 -14.88
C PHE A 144 -18.74 18.35 -14.78
N GLU A 145 -19.87 18.40 -14.06
CA GLU A 145 -20.70 19.59 -13.91
C GLU A 145 -19.96 20.73 -13.18
N ASN A 146 -19.18 20.37 -12.17
CA ASN A 146 -18.44 21.31 -11.33
C ASN A 146 -16.94 21.00 -11.22
N TYR A 147 -16.43 20.02 -11.98
CA TYR A 147 -15.04 19.56 -11.94
C TYR A 147 -14.01 20.71 -11.99
N GLU A 148 -14.09 21.61 -12.98
CA GLU A 148 -13.10 22.68 -13.12
C GLU A 148 -13.17 23.69 -11.98
N VAL A 149 -14.38 23.95 -11.45
CA VAL A 149 -14.59 24.85 -10.30
C VAL A 149 -13.99 24.23 -9.04
N ILE A 150 -14.27 22.95 -8.76
CA ILE A 150 -13.70 22.22 -7.62
C ILE A 150 -12.18 22.19 -7.73
N ARG A 151 -11.65 21.81 -8.90
CA ARG A 151 -10.21 21.70 -9.15
C ARG A 151 -9.50 23.03 -8.91
N LYS A 152 -10.02 24.13 -9.46
CA LYS A 152 -9.48 25.47 -9.25
C LYS A 152 -9.53 25.88 -7.78
N GLY A 153 -10.65 25.63 -7.10
CA GLY A 153 -10.78 25.91 -5.66
C GLY A 153 -9.75 25.17 -4.80
N ILE A 154 -9.45 23.91 -5.13
CA ILE A 154 -8.39 23.14 -4.46
C ILE A 154 -7.01 23.74 -4.76
N GLN A 155 -6.73 24.11 -6.02
CA GLN A 155 -5.47 24.75 -6.40
C GLN A 155 -5.27 26.08 -5.66
N ASP A 156 -6.31 26.91 -5.55
CA ASP A 156 -6.25 28.18 -4.83
C ASP A 156 -5.95 27.96 -3.33
N LYS A 157 -6.58 26.95 -2.71
CA LYS A 157 -6.27 26.54 -1.33
C LYS A 157 -4.83 26.06 -1.16
N ILE A 158 -4.31 25.25 -2.09
CA ILE A 158 -2.90 24.80 -2.08
C ILE A 158 -1.97 25.99 -2.12
N ARG A 159 -2.27 27.04 -2.90
CA ARG A 159 -1.44 28.25 -2.94
C ARG A 159 -1.41 28.97 -1.60
N VAL A 160 -2.59 29.24 -1.02
CA VAL A 160 -2.69 29.95 0.26
C VAL A 160 -2.00 29.16 1.39
N LEU A 161 -2.32 27.88 1.52
CA LEU A 161 -1.71 27.01 2.54
C LEU A 161 -0.20 26.85 2.29
N GLY A 162 0.21 26.66 1.04
CA GLY A 162 1.61 26.49 0.69
C GLY A 162 2.45 27.72 1.02
N ALA A 163 1.94 28.93 0.74
CA ALA A 163 2.57 30.18 1.12
C ALA A 163 2.66 30.32 2.66
N SER A 164 1.62 29.93 3.39
CA SER A 164 1.64 29.94 4.87
C SER A 164 2.64 28.94 5.48
N LEU A 165 2.95 27.87 4.74
CA LEU A 165 3.99 26.89 5.08
C LEU A 165 5.38 27.28 4.54
N LEU A 166 5.51 28.48 3.98
CA LEU A 166 6.75 29.04 3.45
C LEU A 166 7.37 28.24 2.29
N TYR A 167 6.55 27.52 1.52
CA TYR A 167 7.02 26.94 0.26
C TYR A 167 7.24 28.04 -0.79
N SER A 168 8.22 27.83 -1.67
CA SER A 168 8.44 28.74 -2.81
C SER A 168 7.29 28.68 -3.81
N GLU A 169 7.08 29.76 -4.57
CA GLU A 169 6.06 29.80 -5.64
C GLU A 169 6.27 28.69 -6.68
N GLU A 170 7.52 28.33 -6.98
CA GLU A 170 7.84 27.22 -7.86
C GLU A 170 7.32 25.89 -7.29
N LYS A 171 7.57 25.63 -6.00
CA LYS A 171 7.12 24.41 -5.32
C LYS A 171 5.59 24.37 -5.20
N ILE A 172 4.96 25.50 -4.91
CA ILE A 172 3.51 25.64 -4.88
C ILE A 172 2.92 25.32 -6.26
N ALA A 173 3.49 25.90 -7.33
CA ALA A 173 3.07 25.61 -8.69
C ALA A 173 3.24 24.13 -9.04
N GLU A 174 4.33 23.50 -8.57
CA GLU A 174 4.57 22.06 -8.70
C GLU A 174 3.40 21.24 -8.12
N TYR A 175 3.00 21.56 -6.89
CA TYR A 175 1.89 20.92 -6.18
C TYR A 175 0.54 21.17 -6.85
N GLN A 176 0.29 22.38 -7.36
CA GLN A 176 -0.94 22.72 -8.09
C GLN A 176 -1.13 21.93 -9.38
N ARG A 177 -0.11 21.23 -9.90
CA ARG A 177 -0.26 20.29 -11.03
C ARG A 177 -1.04 19.04 -10.64
N GLY A 178 -1.02 18.65 -9.35
CA GLY A 178 -1.75 17.52 -8.80
C GLY A 178 -1.21 16.14 -9.19
N SER A 179 0.07 16.05 -9.54
CA SER A 179 0.80 14.80 -9.72
C SER A 179 1.38 14.25 -8.41
N HIS A 180 1.46 15.09 -7.36
CA HIS A 180 2.06 14.73 -6.08
C HIS A 180 0.99 14.21 -5.12
N LEU A 181 1.21 13.01 -4.60
CA LEU A 181 0.44 12.42 -3.49
C LEU A 181 0.99 12.83 -2.13
N PHE A 182 2.32 13.01 -2.05
CA PHE A 182 3.05 13.26 -0.82
C PHE A 182 3.80 14.59 -0.91
N VAL A 183 3.80 15.32 0.19
CA VAL A 183 4.76 16.39 0.45
C VAL A 183 6.17 15.80 0.38
N ASP A 184 7.07 16.46 -0.33
CA ASP A 184 8.44 15.98 -0.64
C ASP A 184 8.53 14.60 -1.34
N GLY A 185 7.41 14.14 -1.93
CA GLY A 185 7.36 12.88 -2.68
C GLY A 185 7.38 11.62 -1.79
N ILE A 186 7.34 10.46 -2.45
CA ILE A 186 7.19 9.17 -1.77
C ILE A 186 8.37 8.85 -0.82
N ARG A 187 9.60 9.21 -1.20
CA ARG A 187 10.80 9.10 -0.36
C ARG A 187 10.72 9.99 0.88
N GLY A 188 10.16 11.19 0.75
CA GLY A 188 9.91 12.10 1.87
C GLY A 188 8.93 11.49 2.87
N ALA A 189 7.84 10.91 2.38
CA ALA A 189 6.86 10.20 3.21
C ALA A 189 7.48 8.97 3.90
N ALA A 190 8.30 8.17 3.20
CA ALA A 190 8.97 7.01 3.79
C ALA A 190 9.93 7.42 4.93
N ARG A 191 10.68 8.52 4.73
CA ARG A 191 11.56 9.08 5.77
C ARG A 191 10.77 9.56 6.98
N GLU A 192 9.64 10.24 6.76
CA GLU A 192 8.75 10.70 7.85
C GLU A 192 8.12 9.53 8.62
N ALA A 193 7.83 8.41 7.93
CA ALA A 193 7.40 7.17 8.55
C ALA A 193 8.49 6.49 9.40
N GLY A 194 9.74 6.97 9.32
CA GLY A 194 10.89 6.38 10.01
C GLY A 194 11.45 5.14 9.31
N TRP A 195 11.15 4.96 8.03
CA TRP A 195 11.63 3.82 7.25
C TRP A 195 12.97 4.12 6.59
N ASP A 196 13.76 3.06 6.40
CA ASP A 196 14.96 3.12 5.57
C ASP A 196 14.56 3.37 4.11
N VAL A 197 15.00 4.49 3.55
CA VAL A 197 14.56 4.96 2.22
C VAL A 197 15.13 4.07 1.11
N ASP A 198 16.35 3.58 1.26
CA ASP A 198 17.00 2.76 0.24
C ASP A 198 16.36 1.37 0.18
N ASN A 199 16.08 0.77 1.34
CA ASN A 199 15.32 -0.48 1.43
C ASN A 199 13.90 -0.30 0.90
N PHE A 200 13.22 0.78 1.26
CA PHE A 200 11.88 1.09 0.72
C PHE A 200 11.89 1.21 -0.80
N ASP A 201 12.84 1.95 -1.38
CA ASP A 201 12.95 2.11 -2.82
C ASP A 201 13.25 0.80 -3.55
N PHE A 202 14.10 -0.05 -2.96
CA PHE A 202 14.36 -1.39 -3.47
C PHE A 202 13.07 -2.21 -3.50
N ASN A 203 12.37 -2.30 -2.37
CA ASN A 203 11.13 -3.06 -2.23
C ASN A 203 10.06 -2.58 -3.22
N GLN A 204 9.89 -1.26 -3.35
CA GLN A 204 8.97 -0.63 -4.29
C GLN A 204 9.28 -0.99 -5.74
N SER A 205 10.54 -0.84 -6.13
CA SER A 205 11.00 -1.07 -7.51
C SER A 205 10.91 -2.55 -7.88
N TYR A 206 11.34 -3.42 -6.97
CA TYR A 206 11.37 -4.86 -7.18
C TYR A 206 9.94 -5.42 -7.29
N LEU A 207 9.04 -5.07 -6.36
CA LEU A 207 7.66 -5.55 -6.41
C LEU A 207 6.83 -4.90 -7.51
N SER A 208 7.18 -3.68 -7.95
CA SER A 208 6.51 -3.04 -9.10
C SER A 208 6.66 -3.86 -10.39
N ALA A 209 7.72 -4.66 -10.53
CA ALA A 209 7.87 -5.55 -11.67
C ALA A 209 6.78 -6.62 -11.73
N TYR A 210 6.29 -7.08 -10.58
CA TYR A 210 5.22 -8.08 -10.48
C TYR A 210 3.86 -7.46 -10.79
N VAL A 211 3.61 -6.23 -10.31
CA VAL A 211 2.36 -5.49 -10.59
C VAL A 211 2.16 -5.20 -12.08
N HIS A 212 3.23 -4.83 -12.78
CA HIS A 212 3.17 -4.40 -14.18
C HIS A 212 3.58 -5.48 -15.18
N SER A 213 3.80 -6.71 -14.69
CA SER A 213 4.28 -7.83 -15.52
C SER A 213 5.51 -7.43 -16.34
N HIS A 214 6.49 -6.78 -15.70
CA HIS A 214 7.74 -6.38 -16.34
C HIS A 214 8.71 -7.56 -16.45
N PRO A 215 9.69 -7.52 -17.37
CA PRO A 215 10.63 -8.62 -17.63
C PRO A 215 11.26 -9.26 -16.39
N VAL A 216 11.55 -8.47 -15.34
CA VAL A 216 12.13 -8.96 -14.08
C VAL A 216 11.25 -10.02 -13.39
N SER A 217 9.92 -9.98 -13.58
CA SER A 217 9.02 -10.97 -12.97
C SER A 217 8.96 -12.29 -13.73
N PHE A 218 9.25 -12.34 -15.04
CA PHE A 218 8.97 -13.56 -15.84
C PHE A 218 10.07 -14.00 -16.82
N MET A 219 11.04 -13.16 -17.20
CA MET A 219 12.03 -13.54 -18.23
C MET A 219 13.00 -14.63 -17.77
N ARG A 220 13.23 -14.77 -16.46
CA ARG A 220 14.14 -15.75 -15.86
C ARG A 220 13.41 -17.01 -15.36
N PHE A 221 12.26 -17.32 -15.96
CA PHE A 221 11.41 -18.44 -15.53
C PHE A 221 12.16 -19.77 -15.48
N ASP A 222 12.92 -20.06 -16.54
CA ASP A 222 13.73 -21.28 -16.65
C ASP A 222 14.92 -21.26 -15.68
N GLU A 223 15.60 -20.11 -15.53
CA GLU A 223 16.73 -19.94 -14.61
C GLU A 223 16.32 -20.11 -13.14
N HIS A 224 15.09 -19.71 -12.80
CA HIS A 224 14.53 -19.81 -11.45
C HIS A 224 13.74 -21.11 -11.23
N GLU A 225 13.71 -22.00 -12.24
CA GLU A 225 13.00 -23.27 -12.23
C GLU A 225 11.53 -23.13 -11.77
N ILE A 226 10.86 -22.04 -12.15
CA ILE A 226 9.51 -21.73 -11.65
C ILE A 226 8.56 -22.89 -12.02
N SER A 227 7.81 -23.35 -11.03
CA SER A 227 6.85 -24.43 -11.18
C SER A 227 5.43 -23.97 -10.87
N PHE A 228 4.47 -24.53 -11.61
CA PHE A 228 3.04 -24.49 -11.31
C PHE A 228 2.54 -25.84 -10.76
N SER A 229 3.47 -26.73 -10.42
CA SER A 229 3.21 -28.01 -9.75
C SER A 229 4.25 -28.12 -8.64
N GLY A 230 3.88 -27.64 -7.46
CA GLY A 230 4.81 -27.32 -6.37
C GLY A 230 5.44 -25.93 -6.50
N GLY A 231 6.32 -25.57 -5.55
CA GLY A 231 7.06 -24.31 -5.56
C GLY A 231 8.56 -24.54 -5.71
N SER A 232 9.23 -23.81 -6.60
CA SER A 232 10.69 -23.84 -6.76
C SER A 232 11.40 -23.18 -5.57
N LYS A 233 12.72 -23.40 -5.44
CA LYS A 233 13.51 -22.73 -4.40
C LYS A 233 13.37 -21.21 -4.47
N PHE A 234 13.40 -20.64 -5.67
CA PHE A 234 13.21 -19.21 -5.86
C PHE A 234 11.83 -18.75 -5.36
N GLN A 235 10.76 -19.47 -5.70
CA GLN A 235 9.41 -19.11 -5.25
C GLN A 235 9.30 -19.12 -3.73
N ILE A 236 9.92 -20.11 -3.07
CA ILE A 236 9.95 -20.20 -1.60
C ILE A 236 10.73 -19.02 -1.00
N ASP A 237 11.96 -18.79 -1.47
CA ASP A 237 12.82 -17.72 -0.96
C ASP A 237 12.17 -16.34 -1.16
N PHE A 238 11.61 -16.10 -2.35
CA PHE A 238 10.91 -14.86 -2.68
C PHE A 238 9.69 -14.65 -1.78
N CYS A 239 8.81 -15.65 -1.66
CA CYS A 239 7.63 -15.53 -0.81
C CYS A 239 8.00 -15.34 0.65
N HIS A 240 9.00 -16.05 1.18
CA HIS A 240 9.52 -15.84 2.52
C HIS A 240 9.96 -14.38 2.73
N TYR A 241 10.81 -13.86 1.84
CA TYR A 241 11.25 -12.47 1.88
C TYR A 241 10.07 -11.48 1.83
N VAL A 242 9.07 -11.73 0.96
CA VAL A 242 7.90 -10.85 0.84
C VAL A 242 7.03 -10.87 2.09
N LEU A 243 6.86 -12.03 2.73
CA LEU A 243 6.09 -12.17 3.96
C LEU A 243 6.76 -11.43 5.12
N GLU A 244 8.07 -11.63 5.32
CA GLU A 244 8.86 -10.96 6.35
C GLU A 244 8.83 -9.43 6.17
N MET A 245 9.16 -8.95 4.96
CA MET A 245 9.09 -7.52 4.62
C MET A 245 7.71 -6.92 4.88
N THR A 246 6.65 -7.62 4.45
CA THR A 246 5.27 -7.13 4.65
C THR A 246 4.92 -7.07 6.13
N ALA A 247 5.40 -8.03 6.93
CA ALA A 247 5.21 -8.05 8.37
C ALA A 247 5.91 -6.88 9.05
N GLU A 248 7.15 -6.54 8.65
CA GLU A 248 7.90 -5.39 9.16
C GLU A 248 7.14 -4.07 8.94
N TYR A 249 6.69 -3.80 7.71
CA TYR A 249 5.89 -2.61 7.41
C TYR A 249 4.57 -2.60 8.19
N THR A 250 3.91 -3.76 8.31
CA THR A 250 2.67 -3.90 9.07
C THR A 250 2.89 -3.55 10.54
N GLN A 251 3.95 -4.06 11.15
CA GLN A 251 4.26 -3.80 12.56
C GLN A 251 4.56 -2.32 12.81
N SER A 252 5.31 -1.67 11.90
CA SER A 252 5.55 -0.23 11.95
C SER A 252 4.23 0.58 11.97
N VAL A 253 3.27 0.20 11.12
CA VAL A 253 1.94 0.83 11.07
C VAL A 253 1.13 0.52 12.32
N VAL A 254 1.20 -0.71 12.84
CA VAL A 254 0.53 -1.10 14.10
C VAL A 254 0.97 -0.20 15.24
N ASP A 255 2.27 0.04 15.38
CA ASP A 255 2.81 0.85 16.47
C ASP A 255 2.37 2.31 16.36
N ARG A 256 2.31 2.84 15.12
CA ARG A 256 1.75 4.16 14.84
C ARG A 256 0.25 4.24 15.17
N MET A 257 -0.53 3.27 14.70
CA MET A 257 -1.99 3.28 14.86
C MET A 257 -2.41 3.04 16.30
N LYS A 258 -1.67 2.24 17.09
CA LYS A 258 -1.87 2.12 18.55
C LYS A 258 -1.92 3.47 19.25
N ALA A 259 -1.03 4.39 18.88
CA ALA A 259 -0.98 5.73 19.46
C ALA A 259 -2.02 6.69 18.83
N PHE A 260 -2.28 6.55 17.52
CA PHE A 260 -3.09 7.50 16.77
C PHE A 260 -4.61 7.24 16.84
N SER A 261 -5.03 5.97 16.91
CA SER A 261 -6.44 5.58 16.82
C SER A 261 -7.07 5.23 18.17
N VAL A 262 -6.68 5.91 19.25
CA VAL A 262 -7.26 5.70 20.57
C VAL A 262 -8.79 5.94 20.50
N PRO A 263 -9.62 4.95 20.88
CA PRO A 263 -11.07 5.10 20.80
C PRO A 263 -11.59 6.27 21.65
N GLY A 264 -12.50 7.06 21.08
CA GLY A 264 -13.20 8.13 21.80
C GLY A 264 -12.43 9.45 21.95
N THR A 265 -11.13 9.50 21.58
CA THR A 265 -10.37 10.76 21.61
C THR A 265 -10.64 11.65 20.39
N GLY A 266 -11.08 11.05 19.29
CA GLY A 266 -11.22 11.74 17.99
C GLY A 266 -9.89 12.19 17.40
N ASP A 267 -9.94 12.88 16.26
CA ASP A 267 -8.78 13.57 15.70
C ASP A 267 -8.49 14.84 16.53
N PRO A 268 -7.26 15.04 17.07
CA PRO A 268 -6.93 16.24 17.84
C PRO A 268 -7.12 17.55 17.04
N HIS A 269 -7.16 17.47 15.71
CA HIS A 269 -7.41 18.61 14.83
C HIS A 269 -8.88 18.78 14.44
N GLY A 270 -9.78 17.94 14.96
CA GLY A 270 -11.21 18.02 14.68
C GLY A 270 -11.59 17.67 13.24
N HIS A 271 -12.78 18.12 12.82
CA HIS A 271 -13.28 17.92 11.47
C HIS A 271 -12.90 19.09 10.58
N LEU A 272 -11.98 18.86 9.64
CA LEU A 272 -11.84 19.72 8.45
C LEU A 272 -12.82 19.21 7.39
N GLU A 273 -13.84 20.01 7.09
CA GLU A 273 -14.76 19.84 5.95
C GLU A 273 -14.03 20.08 4.62
#